data_AF-A0A0G2AEI9-F1
#
_entry.id   AF-A0A0G2AEI9-F1
#
_cell.length_a   1.000
_cell.length_b   1.000
_cell.length_c   1.000
_cell.angle_alpha   90.00
_cell.angle_beta   90.00
_cell.angle_gamma   90.00
#
_symmetry.space_group_name_H-M   'P 1'
#
loop_
_entity.id
_entity.type
_entity.pdbx_description
1 polymer ?
#
loop_
_entity_poly.entity_id
_entity_poly.type
_entity_poly.pdbx_seq_one_letter_code
_entity_poly.pdbx_strand_id
1 'polypeptide(L)'
;MLSSVRRTTVLAWGYIALLTLVTVIAFVSATPFPMDDHFFFQQFIETLAAGKLDLSIPGFHGMNILAVPWYLISRSPIAQIEFQMFSGMLLPLCAFLAAWKLFKSLWHGIIFATIIALMPFHSFSSLRGWMVATYNCLVFLTIYGAAKGARWTWLPWGFSIISLPFSVALLPLLLYLTPSAPGKAWWWRYRQIWYGLLIPVVYVLLQYVQVGHINVGVHQEFNEANVWSGPGRMFLNAAHTLQIIFSVHNFYFVDPALTGQGDMMHTTPVLVFLGLYALFQPKHFFTERGLPLALLLGSVMGIGLNVALDHMDDFYMQTGIYFMMLAALPVLKKQPLWIPIVLVTLHFQWMYFYLQHGAVFQLGPLFFLVPATVDVVFAIWCVVHRENIWQWCRATYGK
;
A
#
# COMPACT_ATOMS: atom_id res chain seq x y z
N MET A 1 29.59 -9.46 -19.81
CA MET A 1 28.86 -9.02 -18.59
C MET A 1 27.86 -7.89 -18.85
N LEU A 2 28.24 -6.78 -19.52
CA LEU A 2 27.32 -5.66 -19.84
C LEU A 2 26.06 -6.08 -20.61
N SER A 3 26.16 -7.03 -21.53
CA SER A 3 25.02 -7.55 -22.30
C SER A 3 23.99 -8.32 -21.44
N SER A 4 24.46 -9.10 -20.47
CA SER A 4 23.61 -9.87 -19.55
C SER A 4 22.87 -8.96 -18.57
N VAL A 5 23.57 -7.99 -17.95
CA VAL A 5 22.94 -7.01 -17.04
C VAL A 5 21.89 -6.17 -17.76
N ARG A 6 22.20 -5.73 -19.00
CA ARG A 6 21.26 -5.02 -19.85
C ARG A 6 20.04 -5.88 -20.17
N ARG A 7 20.24 -7.15 -20.56
CA ARG A 7 19.14 -8.09 -20.84
C ARG A 7 18.22 -8.30 -19.63
N THR A 8 18.78 -8.57 -18.44
CA THR A 8 17.99 -8.77 -17.22
C THR A 8 17.19 -7.52 -16.85
N THR A 9 17.78 -6.33 -17.04
CA THR A 9 17.09 -5.06 -16.80
C THR A 9 15.94 -4.86 -17.78
N VAL A 10 16.18 -5.10 -19.08
CA VAL A 10 15.14 -4.98 -20.12
C VAL A 10 13.99 -5.97 -19.86
N LEU A 11 14.29 -7.21 -19.48
CA LEU A 11 13.27 -8.21 -19.16
C LEU A 11 12.45 -7.83 -17.91
N ALA A 12 13.11 -7.30 -16.88
CA ALA A 12 12.42 -6.81 -15.68
C ALA A 12 11.42 -5.70 -16.05
N TRP A 13 11.86 -4.68 -16.79
CA TRP A 13 10.99 -3.60 -17.23
C TRP A 13 9.90 -4.07 -18.19
N GLY A 14 10.20 -5.02 -19.08
CA GLY A 14 9.21 -5.65 -19.96
C GLY A 14 8.12 -6.37 -19.17
N TYR A 15 8.48 -7.11 -18.12
CA TYR A 15 7.51 -7.74 -17.22
C TYR A 15 6.66 -6.71 -16.48
N ILE A 16 7.26 -5.65 -15.93
CA ILE A 16 6.50 -4.62 -15.22
C ILE A 16 5.57 -3.85 -16.16
N ALA A 17 6.02 -3.56 -17.39
CA ALA A 17 5.17 -2.95 -18.42
C ALA A 17 3.99 -3.87 -18.79
N LEU A 18 4.25 -5.17 -18.97
CA LEU A 18 3.20 -6.16 -19.21
C LEU A 18 2.21 -6.22 -18.04
N LEU A 19 2.70 -6.32 -16.79
CA LEU A 19 1.86 -6.39 -15.59
C LEU A 19 1.00 -5.15 -15.41
N THR A 20 1.57 -3.95 -15.66
CA THR A 20 0.83 -2.69 -15.64
C THR A 20 -0.21 -2.67 -16.76
N LEU A 21 0.13 -3.11 -17.98
CA LEU A 21 -0.79 -3.15 -19.11
C LEU A 21 -1.99 -4.06 -18.85
N VAL A 22 -1.78 -5.27 -18.32
CA VAL A 22 -2.90 -6.17 -17.99
C VAL A 22 -3.76 -5.64 -16.84
N THR A 23 -3.15 -4.90 -15.90
CA THR A 23 -3.89 -4.19 -14.86
C THR A 23 -4.76 -3.09 -15.47
N VAL A 24 -4.24 -2.32 -16.43
CA VAL A 24 -5.01 -1.32 -17.18
C VAL A 24 -6.18 -1.95 -17.92
N ILE A 25 -5.95 -3.06 -18.65
CA ILE A 25 -7.02 -3.77 -19.37
C ILE A 25 -8.10 -4.23 -18.40
N ALA A 26 -7.73 -4.81 -17.25
CA ALA A 26 -8.68 -5.24 -16.23
C ALA A 26 -9.50 -4.06 -15.68
N PHE A 27 -8.89 -2.90 -15.39
CA PHE A 27 -9.60 -1.70 -14.95
C PHE A 27 -10.57 -1.14 -16.01
N VAL A 28 -10.12 -1.02 -17.26
CA VAL A 28 -10.93 -0.47 -18.36
C VAL A 28 -12.10 -1.41 -18.70
N SER A 29 -11.98 -2.70 -18.40
CA SER A 29 -13.07 -3.67 -18.55
C SER A 29 -14.10 -3.66 -17.43
N ALA A 30 -13.83 -2.95 -16.32
CA ALA A 30 -14.72 -2.85 -15.17
C ALA A 30 -15.53 -1.54 -15.23
N THR A 31 -16.72 -1.56 -14.61
CA THR A 31 -17.58 -0.38 -14.49
C THR A 31 -17.39 0.25 -13.11
N PRO A 32 -16.97 1.53 -13.01
CA PRO A 32 -16.95 2.23 -11.73
C PRO A 32 -18.37 2.41 -11.20
N PHE A 33 -18.54 2.26 -9.89
CA PHE A 33 -19.84 2.40 -9.24
C PHE A 33 -19.69 3.27 -7.97
N PRO A 34 -20.04 4.57 -8.04
CA PRO A 34 -19.88 5.49 -6.92
C PRO A 34 -20.62 5.02 -5.66
N MET A 35 -19.87 4.81 -4.57
CA MET A 35 -20.37 4.38 -3.27
C MET A 35 -19.57 5.04 -2.14
N ASP A 36 -19.99 4.77 -0.90
CA ASP A 36 -19.30 5.17 0.33
C ASP A 36 -19.02 6.68 0.37
N ASP A 37 -17.78 7.04 0.67
CA ASP A 37 -17.30 8.38 0.92
C ASP A 37 -17.03 9.20 -0.34
N HIS A 38 -17.25 8.60 -1.52
CA HIS A 38 -16.98 9.23 -2.81
C HIS A 38 -17.59 10.63 -2.91
N PHE A 39 -18.83 10.80 -2.45
CA PHE A 39 -19.55 12.06 -2.59
C PHE A 39 -18.88 13.22 -1.85
N PHE A 40 -18.36 12.98 -0.64
CA PHE A 40 -17.61 14.00 0.10
C PHE A 40 -16.33 14.38 -0.64
N PHE A 41 -15.62 13.38 -1.16
CA PHE A 41 -14.35 13.61 -1.84
C PHE A 41 -14.53 14.31 -3.19
N GLN A 42 -15.55 13.94 -3.96
CA GLN A 42 -15.93 14.61 -5.19
C GLN A 42 -16.38 16.05 -4.91
N GLN A 43 -17.22 16.27 -3.89
CA GLN A 43 -17.64 17.62 -3.48
C GLN A 43 -16.44 18.50 -3.10
N PHE A 44 -15.46 17.95 -2.37
CA PHE A 44 -14.24 18.67 -2.04
C PHE A 44 -13.45 19.05 -3.30
N ILE A 45 -13.29 18.12 -4.25
CA ILE A 45 -12.59 18.36 -5.51
C ILE A 45 -13.27 19.48 -6.30
N GLU A 46 -14.59 19.43 -6.44
CA GLU A 46 -15.38 20.43 -7.17
C GLU A 46 -15.28 21.81 -6.51
N THR A 47 -15.37 21.85 -5.18
CA THR A 47 -15.27 23.08 -4.38
C THR A 47 -13.89 23.71 -4.52
N LEU A 48 -12.83 22.89 -4.44
CA LEU A 48 -11.46 23.35 -4.61
C LEU A 48 -11.17 23.78 -6.05
N ALA A 49 -11.71 23.08 -7.04
CA ALA A 49 -11.63 23.46 -8.46
C ALA A 49 -12.34 24.79 -8.76
N ALA A 50 -13.38 25.14 -7.99
CA ALA A 50 -14.04 26.44 -8.04
C ALA A 50 -13.27 27.57 -7.31
N GLY A 51 -12.10 27.26 -6.73
CA GLY A 51 -11.23 28.25 -6.08
C GLY A 51 -11.45 28.41 -4.58
N LYS A 52 -12.25 27.53 -3.94
CA LYS A 52 -12.52 27.56 -2.50
C LYS A 52 -11.91 26.34 -1.81
N LEU A 53 -10.97 26.56 -0.89
CA LEU A 53 -10.52 25.49 0.01
C LEU A 53 -11.50 25.36 1.18
N ASP A 54 -12.31 24.30 1.17
CA ASP A 54 -13.32 24.02 2.20
C ASP A 54 -13.00 22.72 2.94
N LEU A 55 -12.32 22.83 4.08
CA LEU A 55 -11.94 21.73 4.96
C LEU A 55 -13.04 21.34 5.96
N SER A 56 -14.22 21.99 5.89
CA SER A 56 -15.41 21.56 6.65
C SER A 56 -16.06 20.32 6.05
N ILE A 57 -15.80 20.05 4.76
CA ILE A 57 -16.20 18.80 4.13
C ILE A 57 -15.49 17.63 4.85
N PRO A 58 -16.20 16.60 5.31
CA PRO A 58 -15.58 15.44 5.97
C PRO A 58 -14.62 14.71 5.03
N GLY A 59 -13.44 14.37 5.54
CA GLY A 59 -12.49 13.58 4.78
C GLY A 59 -11.02 13.84 5.09
N PHE A 60 -10.18 12.90 4.66
CA PHE A 60 -8.75 13.11 4.50
C PHE A 60 -8.47 13.49 3.03
N HIS A 61 -8.16 14.76 2.78
CA HIS A 61 -8.23 15.33 1.43
C HIS A 61 -6.95 15.24 0.59
N GLY A 62 -5.88 14.60 1.07
CA GLY A 62 -4.57 14.60 0.41
C GLY A 62 -4.60 14.27 -1.09
N MET A 63 -5.19 13.13 -1.43
CA MET A 63 -5.36 12.69 -2.82
C MET A 63 -6.43 13.47 -3.58
N ASN A 64 -7.43 14.01 -2.89
CA ASN A 64 -8.48 14.81 -3.50
C ASN A 64 -7.91 16.13 -4.03
N ILE A 65 -6.96 16.74 -3.30
CA ILE A 65 -6.18 17.87 -3.81
C ILE A 65 -5.43 17.49 -5.10
N LEU A 66 -4.85 16.29 -5.16
CA LEU A 66 -4.13 15.80 -6.35
C LEU A 66 -5.06 15.43 -7.52
N ALA A 67 -6.34 15.16 -7.25
CA ALA A 67 -7.36 14.87 -8.26
C ALA A 67 -7.95 16.14 -8.92
N VAL A 68 -7.75 17.33 -8.35
CA VAL A 68 -8.28 18.59 -8.91
C VAL A 68 -7.83 18.84 -10.35
N PRO A 69 -6.54 18.70 -10.73
CA PRO A 69 -6.12 18.85 -12.12
C PRO A 69 -6.83 17.89 -13.06
N TRP A 70 -7.14 16.67 -12.60
CA TRP A 70 -7.90 15.69 -13.37
C TRP A 70 -9.32 16.18 -13.62
N TYR A 71 -10.03 16.60 -12.57
CA TYR A 71 -11.38 17.16 -12.69
C TYR A 71 -11.43 18.41 -13.57
N LEU A 72 -10.45 19.30 -13.49
CA LEU A 72 -10.42 20.51 -14.32
C LEU A 72 -10.37 20.20 -15.82
N ILE A 73 -9.76 19.06 -16.19
CA ILE A 73 -9.65 18.57 -17.56
C ILE A 73 -10.88 17.73 -17.95
N SER A 74 -11.28 16.76 -17.12
CA SER A 74 -12.35 15.82 -17.48
C SER A 74 -13.75 16.36 -17.24
N ARG A 75 -13.93 17.25 -16.26
CA ARG A 75 -15.21 17.71 -15.72
C ARG A 75 -16.15 16.56 -15.32
N SER A 76 -15.58 15.39 -15.05
CA SER A 76 -16.32 14.19 -14.75
C SER A 76 -16.97 14.28 -13.36
N PRO A 77 -18.25 13.87 -13.21
CA PRO A 77 -18.91 13.79 -11.90
C PRO A 77 -18.32 12.68 -11.01
N ILE A 78 -17.44 11.84 -11.56
CA ILE A 78 -16.74 10.78 -10.84
C ILE A 78 -15.21 10.94 -10.96
N ALA A 79 -14.72 12.16 -11.16
CA ALA A 79 -13.30 12.45 -11.35
C ALA A 79 -12.42 11.91 -10.21
N GLN A 80 -12.95 11.88 -8.99
CA GLN A 80 -12.29 11.24 -7.86
C GLN A 80 -11.99 9.75 -8.11
N ILE A 81 -12.98 8.99 -8.59
CA ILE A 81 -12.85 7.56 -8.90
C ILE A 81 -11.88 7.37 -10.08
N GLU A 82 -12.03 8.17 -11.14
CA GLU A 82 -11.16 8.08 -12.32
C GLU A 82 -9.68 8.28 -11.95
N PHE A 83 -9.38 9.26 -11.09
CA PHE A 83 -8.02 9.52 -10.63
C PHE A 83 -7.48 8.39 -9.74
N GLN A 84 -8.33 7.79 -8.90
CA GLN A 84 -7.97 6.62 -8.09
C GLN A 84 -7.74 5.38 -8.97
N MET A 85 -8.56 5.17 -10.00
CA MET A 85 -8.37 4.10 -11.00
C MET A 85 -7.04 4.28 -11.72
N PHE A 86 -6.74 5.49 -12.19
CA PHE A 86 -5.44 5.80 -12.79
C PHE A 86 -4.27 5.47 -11.85
N SER A 87 -4.40 5.82 -10.56
CA SER A 87 -3.41 5.46 -9.56
C SER A 87 -3.32 3.94 -9.35
N GLY A 88 -4.45 3.23 -9.33
CA GLY A 88 -4.53 1.77 -9.22
C GLY A 88 -3.87 1.04 -10.38
N MET A 89 -4.00 1.58 -11.60
CA MET A 89 -3.31 1.08 -12.80
C MET A 89 -1.78 1.19 -12.68
N LEU A 90 -1.28 2.24 -12.05
CA LEU A 90 0.17 2.48 -11.85
C LEU A 90 0.74 1.77 -10.62
N LEU A 91 -0.11 1.20 -9.76
CA LEU A 91 0.30 0.65 -8.48
C LEU A 91 1.40 -0.43 -8.58
N PRO A 92 1.35 -1.39 -9.54
CA PRO A 92 2.43 -2.38 -9.71
C PRO A 92 3.78 -1.72 -10.05
N LEU A 93 3.78 -0.65 -10.87
CA LEU A 93 4.98 0.09 -11.22
C LEU A 93 5.56 0.84 -10.00
N CYS A 94 4.71 1.50 -9.22
CA CYS A 94 5.13 2.18 -7.99
C CYS A 94 5.75 1.18 -6.99
N ALA A 95 5.11 0.02 -6.80
CA ALA A 95 5.63 -1.06 -5.97
C ALA A 95 7.00 -1.55 -6.47
N PHE A 96 7.14 -1.82 -7.78
CA PHE A 96 8.42 -2.21 -8.39
C PHE A 96 9.54 -1.22 -8.05
N LEU A 97 9.30 0.07 -8.25
CA LEU A 97 10.27 1.13 -8.01
C LEU A 97 10.71 1.18 -6.54
N ALA A 98 9.76 1.09 -5.62
CA ALA A 98 10.01 1.11 -4.18
C ALA A 98 10.94 -0.02 -3.75
N ALA A 99 10.55 -1.27 -4.00
CA ALA A 99 11.32 -2.44 -3.56
C ALA A 99 12.64 -2.59 -4.35
N TRP A 100 12.67 -2.26 -5.64
CA TRP A 100 13.90 -2.28 -6.43
C TRP A 100 14.97 -1.36 -5.83
N LYS A 101 14.61 -0.14 -5.46
CA LYS A 101 15.57 0.80 -4.87
C LYS A 101 15.90 0.49 -3.43
N LEU A 102 14.91 0.10 -2.63
CA LEU A 102 15.13 -0.25 -1.23
C LEU A 102 16.15 -1.40 -1.09
N PHE A 103 15.98 -2.47 -1.87
CA PHE A 103 16.85 -3.66 -1.82
C PHE A 103 17.97 -3.65 -2.87
N LYS A 104 18.08 -2.59 -3.69
CA LYS A 104 19.04 -2.47 -4.81
C LYS A 104 19.01 -3.69 -5.74
N SER A 105 17.84 -4.28 -5.96
CA SER A 105 17.69 -5.59 -6.61
C SER A 105 16.41 -5.67 -7.44
N LEU A 106 16.57 -5.90 -8.76
CA LEU A 106 15.44 -6.03 -9.70
C LEU A 106 14.48 -7.15 -9.29
N TRP A 107 15.02 -8.24 -8.75
CA TRP A 107 14.23 -9.38 -8.27
C TRP A 107 13.25 -8.97 -7.16
N HIS A 108 13.71 -8.20 -6.17
CA HIS A 108 12.83 -7.74 -5.08
C HIS A 108 11.76 -6.78 -5.61
N GLY A 109 12.12 -5.93 -6.58
CA GLY A 109 11.16 -5.10 -7.30
C GLY A 109 10.08 -5.91 -7.99
N ILE A 110 10.48 -6.92 -8.78
CA ILE A 110 9.55 -7.79 -9.54
C ILE A 110 8.60 -8.49 -8.58
N ILE A 111 9.12 -9.18 -7.56
CA ILE A 111 8.30 -9.97 -6.64
C ILE A 111 7.35 -9.07 -5.85
N PHE A 112 7.80 -7.90 -5.39
CA PHE A 112 6.91 -6.99 -4.68
C PHE A 112 5.81 -6.42 -5.60
N ALA A 113 6.13 -6.06 -6.84
CA ALA A 113 5.14 -5.64 -7.82
C ALA A 113 4.13 -6.75 -8.14
N THR A 114 4.59 -8.00 -8.28
CA THR A 114 3.73 -9.17 -8.47
C THR A 114 2.79 -9.37 -7.27
N ILE A 115 3.33 -9.31 -6.04
CA ILE A 115 2.53 -9.41 -4.82
C ILE A 115 1.44 -8.34 -4.83
N ILE A 116 1.81 -7.06 -5.00
CA ILE A 116 0.85 -5.95 -4.97
C ILE A 116 -0.17 -6.03 -6.11
N ALA A 117 0.23 -6.44 -7.31
CA ALA A 117 -0.71 -6.65 -8.41
C ALA A 117 -1.70 -7.78 -8.13
N LEU A 118 -1.29 -8.79 -7.36
CA LEU A 118 -2.16 -9.89 -6.94
C LEU A 118 -3.04 -9.56 -5.71
N MET A 119 -3.08 -8.30 -5.28
CA MET A 119 -3.90 -7.83 -4.17
C MET A 119 -5.00 -6.87 -4.67
N PRO A 120 -6.14 -7.38 -5.17
CA PRO A 120 -7.12 -6.58 -5.90
C PRO A 120 -7.77 -5.49 -5.03
N PHE A 121 -7.91 -5.72 -3.72
CA PHE A 121 -8.43 -4.70 -2.78
C PHE A 121 -7.57 -3.44 -2.71
N HIS A 122 -6.28 -3.51 -3.09
CA HIS A 122 -5.37 -2.37 -3.05
C HIS A 122 -5.49 -1.47 -4.29
N SER A 123 -6.01 -2.01 -5.39
CA SER A 123 -6.16 -1.31 -6.66
C SER A 123 -7.64 -1.13 -7.01
N PHE A 124 -8.41 -2.22 -7.13
CA PHE A 124 -9.78 -2.21 -7.64
C PHE A 124 -10.82 -1.66 -6.67
N SER A 125 -10.50 -1.46 -5.39
CA SER A 125 -11.32 -0.66 -4.48
C SER A 125 -11.51 0.79 -4.97
N SER A 126 -10.62 1.28 -5.83
CA SER A 126 -10.80 2.58 -6.48
C SER A 126 -12.09 2.68 -7.31
N LEU A 127 -12.63 1.57 -7.84
CA LEU A 127 -13.85 1.55 -8.64
C LEU A 127 -15.09 2.07 -7.92
N ARG A 128 -15.08 2.04 -6.57
CA ARG A 128 -16.17 2.54 -5.72
C ARG A 128 -15.91 3.91 -5.10
N GLY A 129 -14.69 4.43 -5.21
CA GLY A 129 -14.29 5.72 -4.62
C GLY A 129 -13.46 5.61 -3.35
N TRP A 130 -13.10 4.39 -2.91
CA TRP A 130 -12.11 4.22 -1.85
C TRP A 130 -10.75 4.74 -2.31
N MET A 131 -10.09 5.42 -1.39
CA MET A 131 -8.93 6.24 -1.74
C MET A 131 -7.58 5.53 -1.59
N VAL A 132 -7.63 4.21 -1.52
CA VAL A 132 -6.52 3.32 -1.17
C VAL A 132 -5.42 3.33 -2.24
N ALA A 133 -5.80 3.35 -3.52
CA ALA A 133 -4.84 3.22 -4.61
C ALA A 133 -3.87 4.40 -4.71
N THR A 134 -4.36 5.65 -4.70
CA THR A 134 -3.49 6.84 -4.71
C THR A 134 -2.64 6.91 -3.46
N TYR A 135 -3.22 6.63 -2.28
CA TYR A 135 -2.47 6.56 -1.03
C TYR A 135 -1.27 5.61 -1.13
N ASN A 136 -1.49 4.39 -1.64
CA ASN A 136 -0.45 3.38 -1.78
C ASN A 136 0.64 3.80 -2.78
N CYS A 137 0.25 4.42 -3.90
CA CYS A 137 1.20 5.02 -4.84
C CYS A 137 2.08 6.07 -4.15
N LEU A 138 1.50 6.95 -3.32
CA LEU A 138 2.26 7.96 -2.56
C LEU A 138 3.19 7.33 -1.52
N VAL A 139 2.76 6.27 -0.82
CA VAL A 139 3.60 5.48 0.09
C VAL A 139 4.79 4.87 -0.64
N PHE A 140 4.56 4.20 -1.77
CA PHE A 140 5.65 3.58 -2.55
C PHE A 140 6.57 4.61 -3.20
N LEU A 141 6.04 5.74 -3.69
CA LEU A 141 6.85 6.85 -4.20
C LEU A 141 7.71 7.48 -3.10
N THR A 142 7.19 7.58 -1.87
CA THR A 142 7.97 8.01 -0.70
C THR A 142 9.14 7.06 -0.45
N ILE A 143 8.90 5.75 -0.42
CA ILE A 143 9.97 4.74 -0.23
C ILE A 143 11.00 4.82 -1.36
N TYR A 144 10.55 4.88 -2.62
CA TYR A 144 11.42 5.01 -3.79
C TYR A 144 12.27 6.28 -3.74
N GLY A 145 11.65 7.43 -3.47
CA GLY A 145 12.30 8.73 -3.35
C GLY A 145 13.35 8.72 -2.24
N ALA A 146 12.99 8.21 -1.06
CA ALA A 146 13.89 8.11 0.09
C ALA A 146 15.10 7.22 -0.22
N ALA A 147 14.88 6.02 -0.78
CA ALA A 147 15.96 5.10 -1.15
C ALA A 147 16.88 5.66 -2.25
N LYS A 148 16.38 6.56 -3.09
CA LYS A 148 17.17 7.29 -4.11
C LYS A 148 17.86 8.54 -3.58
N GLY A 149 17.51 9.02 -2.38
CA GLY A 149 17.94 10.33 -1.87
C GLY A 149 17.33 11.51 -2.63
N ALA A 150 16.12 11.34 -3.17
CA ALA A 150 15.46 12.35 -3.98
C ALA A 150 14.95 13.53 -3.12
N ARG A 151 15.14 14.76 -3.62
CA ARG A 151 14.71 15.99 -2.93
C ARG A 151 13.20 16.25 -2.95
N TRP A 152 12.45 15.48 -3.73
CA TRP A 152 10.99 15.57 -3.82
C TRP A 152 10.28 14.60 -2.86
N THR A 153 11.00 13.73 -2.14
CA THR A 153 10.44 12.68 -1.27
C THR A 153 9.43 13.21 -0.25
N TRP A 154 9.65 14.43 0.25
CA TRP A 154 8.77 15.10 1.20
C TRP A 154 7.34 15.30 0.68
N LEU A 155 7.17 15.51 -0.63
CA LEU A 155 5.89 15.83 -1.25
C LEU A 155 4.91 14.64 -1.19
N PRO A 156 5.22 13.45 -1.76
CA PRO A 156 4.33 12.31 -1.66
C PRO A 156 4.14 11.85 -0.22
N TRP A 157 5.14 12.02 0.66
CA TRP A 157 4.97 11.66 2.06
C TRP A 157 3.95 12.56 2.75
N GLY A 158 4.09 13.87 2.64
CA GLY A 158 3.13 14.81 3.23
C GLY A 158 1.72 14.59 2.70
N PHE A 159 1.55 14.43 1.37
CA PHE A 159 0.25 14.11 0.78
C PHE A 159 -0.32 12.77 1.26
N SER A 160 0.52 11.73 1.41
CA SER A 160 0.03 10.45 1.95
C SER A 160 -0.46 10.57 3.40
N ILE A 161 0.16 11.42 4.24
CA ILE A 161 -0.31 11.64 5.62
C ILE A 161 -1.67 12.33 5.63
N ILE A 162 -1.87 13.37 4.81
CA ILE A 162 -3.18 14.05 4.74
C ILE A 162 -4.21 13.29 3.89
N SER A 163 -3.81 12.18 3.25
CA SER A 163 -4.70 11.19 2.64
C SER A 163 -5.15 10.11 3.62
N LEU A 164 -4.22 9.56 4.40
CA LEU A 164 -4.45 8.63 5.50
C LEU A 164 -3.32 8.84 6.53
N PRO A 165 -3.61 9.31 7.75
CA PRO A 165 -2.59 9.70 8.74
C PRO A 165 -1.57 8.62 9.09
N PHE A 166 -1.93 7.35 8.90
CA PHE A 166 -1.09 6.17 9.16
C PHE A 166 0.20 6.11 8.32
N SER A 167 0.31 6.89 7.25
CA SER A 167 1.60 7.05 6.52
C SER A 167 2.71 7.64 7.41
N VAL A 168 2.39 8.21 8.57
CA VAL A 168 3.39 8.59 9.59
C VAL A 168 4.27 7.40 10.01
N ALA A 169 3.77 6.17 9.88
CA ALA A 169 4.54 4.94 10.09
C ALA A 169 5.75 4.80 9.15
N LEU A 170 5.84 5.58 8.06
CA LEU A 170 7.04 5.66 7.21
C LEU A 170 8.24 6.35 7.90
N LEU A 171 8.01 7.09 8.99
CA LEU A 171 9.03 7.90 9.66
C LEU A 171 10.30 7.11 10.04
N PRO A 172 10.26 5.91 10.65
CA PRO A 172 11.46 5.15 10.97
C PRO A 172 12.30 4.82 9.73
N LEU A 173 11.65 4.47 8.62
CA LEU A 173 12.34 4.21 7.35
C LEU A 173 12.94 5.50 6.76
N LEU A 174 12.23 6.63 6.84
CA LEU A 174 12.76 7.91 6.38
C LEU A 174 13.96 8.37 7.21
N LEU A 175 13.92 8.21 8.54
CA LEU A 175 15.07 8.51 9.40
C LEU A 175 16.29 7.67 9.05
N TYR A 176 16.08 6.42 8.64
CA TYR A 176 17.13 5.51 8.16
C TYR A 176 17.69 5.93 6.79
N LEU A 177 16.81 6.22 5.81
CA LEU A 177 17.20 6.41 4.40
C LEU A 177 17.59 7.85 4.02
N THR A 178 17.04 8.87 4.70
CA THR A 178 17.10 10.27 4.21
C THR A 178 18.11 11.24 4.86
N PRO A 179 19.22 10.83 5.53
CA PRO A 179 20.30 11.76 5.86
C PRO A 179 20.84 12.49 4.62
N SER A 180 20.36 13.71 4.35
CA SER A 180 20.60 14.39 3.07
C SER A 180 21.95 15.11 3.00
N ALA A 181 22.64 15.26 4.14
CA ALA A 181 23.91 15.96 4.26
C ALA A 181 24.66 15.52 5.53
N PRO A 182 25.55 14.51 5.46
CA PRO A 182 26.43 14.17 6.56
C PRO A 182 27.29 15.38 6.96
N GLY A 183 27.45 15.62 8.26
CA GLY A 183 28.27 16.74 8.79
C GLY A 183 27.58 18.11 8.82
N LYS A 184 26.35 18.26 8.32
CA LYS A 184 25.54 19.47 8.52
C LYS A 184 24.69 19.37 9.79
N ALA A 185 24.20 20.51 10.25
CA ALA A 185 23.25 20.59 11.35
C ALA A 185 22.01 19.70 11.11
N TRP A 186 21.44 19.20 12.21
CA TRP A 186 20.38 18.17 12.17
C TRP A 186 19.15 18.58 11.36
N TRP A 187 18.73 19.85 11.42
CA TRP A 187 17.59 20.35 10.63
C TRP A 187 17.85 20.26 9.12
N TRP A 188 19.07 20.56 8.67
CA TRP A 188 19.46 20.43 7.27
C TRP A 188 19.59 18.97 6.83
N ARG A 189 20.07 18.11 7.73
CA ARG A 189 20.21 16.66 7.50
C ARG A 189 18.84 15.99 7.25
N TYR A 190 17.82 16.42 7.99
CA TYR A 190 16.46 15.84 7.97
C TYR A 190 15.43 16.75 7.29
N ARG A 191 15.85 17.73 6.46
CA ARG A 191 14.94 18.70 5.81
C ARG A 191 13.77 18.06 5.05
N GLN A 192 13.98 16.89 4.46
CA GLN A 192 12.92 16.17 3.73
C GLN A 192 11.82 15.70 4.69
N ILE A 193 12.18 15.32 5.91
CA ILE A 193 11.22 14.95 6.94
C ILE A 193 10.47 16.22 7.39
N TRP A 194 11.19 17.32 7.68
CA TRP A 194 10.56 18.58 8.08
C TRP A 194 9.57 19.12 7.04
N TYR A 195 9.93 19.11 5.77
CA TYR A 195 9.04 19.55 4.70
C TYR A 195 7.83 18.62 4.52
N GLY A 196 8.02 17.31 4.71
CA GLY A 196 6.92 16.35 4.62
C GLY A 196 5.93 16.53 5.77
N LEU A 197 6.40 16.80 6.98
CA LEU A 197 5.58 17.11 8.16
C LEU A 197 4.93 18.50 8.10
N LEU A 198 5.49 19.44 7.36
CA LEU A 198 4.91 20.77 7.20
C LEU A 198 3.54 20.70 6.51
N ILE A 199 3.36 19.82 5.52
CA ILE A 199 2.09 19.63 4.81
C ILE A 199 0.93 19.29 5.78
N PRO A 200 0.99 18.20 6.59
CA PRO A 200 -0.07 17.89 7.54
C PRO A 200 -0.22 18.93 8.64
N VAL A 201 0.87 19.58 9.11
CA VAL A 201 0.76 20.66 10.10
C VAL A 201 -0.07 21.83 9.53
N VAL A 202 0.24 22.29 8.32
CA VAL A 202 -0.52 23.37 7.67
C VAL A 202 -1.97 22.94 7.42
N TYR A 203 -2.19 21.70 6.96
CA TYR A 203 -3.52 21.15 6.74
C TYR A 203 -4.38 21.18 8.02
N VAL A 204 -3.84 20.67 9.13
CA VAL A 204 -4.52 20.65 10.44
C VAL A 204 -4.79 22.06 10.96
N LEU A 205 -3.83 22.99 10.84
CA LEU A 205 -4.02 24.38 11.26
C LEU A 205 -5.13 25.07 10.46
N LEU A 206 -5.17 24.86 9.14
CA LEU A 206 -6.23 25.40 8.29
C LEU A 206 -7.58 24.80 8.63
N GLN A 207 -7.64 23.49 8.91
CA GLN A 207 -8.86 22.83 9.33
C GLN A 207 -9.38 23.39 10.66
N TYR A 208 -8.50 23.57 11.65
CA TYR A 208 -8.86 24.21 12.92
C TYR A 208 -9.42 25.62 12.75
N VAL A 209 -8.81 26.44 11.88
CA VAL A 209 -9.28 27.80 11.64
C VAL A 209 -10.66 27.81 10.97
N GLN A 210 -10.94 26.85 10.08
CA GLN A 210 -12.21 26.79 9.35
C GLN A 210 -13.34 26.12 10.14
N VAL A 211 -13.03 25.08 10.90
CA VAL A 211 -14.03 24.15 11.48
C VAL A 211 -14.01 24.17 13.02
N GLY A 212 -12.91 24.60 13.63
CA GLY A 212 -12.72 24.62 15.09
C GLY A 212 -12.27 23.30 15.71
N HIS A 213 -12.12 22.24 14.91
CA HIS A 213 -11.64 20.91 15.31
C HIS A 213 -11.04 20.17 14.09
N ILE A 214 -10.50 18.97 14.31
CA ILE A 214 -9.97 18.09 13.26
C ILE A 214 -11.02 17.04 12.89
N ASN A 215 -11.41 16.96 11.61
CA ASN A 215 -12.27 15.86 11.14
C ASN A 215 -11.47 14.56 11.10
N VAL A 216 -12.07 13.46 11.58
CA VAL A 216 -11.48 12.12 11.51
C VAL A 216 -12.07 11.37 10.32
N GLY A 217 -11.41 11.49 9.16
CA GLY A 217 -11.92 10.92 7.92
C GLY A 217 -13.32 11.47 7.62
N VAL A 218 -14.24 10.60 7.22
CA VAL A 218 -15.64 10.94 6.97
C VAL A 218 -16.54 10.85 8.20
N HIS A 219 -15.99 10.43 9.34
CA HIS A 219 -16.75 10.20 10.56
C HIS A 219 -16.97 11.53 11.28
N GLN A 220 -18.13 12.14 11.04
CA GLN A 220 -18.48 13.44 11.62
C GLN A 220 -18.62 13.40 13.14
N GLU A 221 -18.84 12.21 13.71
CA GLU A 221 -18.95 11.95 15.13
C GLU A 221 -17.59 11.96 15.86
N PHE A 222 -16.48 11.83 15.12
CA PHE A 222 -15.13 11.77 15.68
C PHE A 222 -14.30 13.02 15.38
N ASN A 223 -13.56 13.45 16.41
CA ASN A 223 -12.59 14.53 16.37
C ASN A 223 -11.34 14.17 17.20
N GLU A 224 -10.38 15.08 17.28
CA GLU A 224 -9.11 14.87 17.99
C GLU A 224 -9.26 14.49 19.47
N ALA A 225 -10.39 14.82 20.10
CA ALA A 225 -10.63 14.63 21.53
C ALA A 225 -11.29 13.28 21.84
N ASN A 226 -12.08 12.72 20.93
CA ASN A 226 -12.86 11.49 21.16
C ASN A 226 -12.49 10.31 20.24
N VAL A 227 -11.53 10.49 19.32
CA VAL A 227 -11.07 9.43 18.41
C VAL A 227 -10.28 8.31 19.09
N TRP A 228 -9.77 8.55 20.30
CA TRP A 228 -8.92 7.59 21.00
C TRP A 228 -9.74 6.60 21.83
N SER A 229 -9.41 5.31 21.74
CA SER A 229 -10.08 4.28 22.52
C SER A 229 -9.55 4.18 23.95
N GLY A 230 -10.44 3.78 24.87
CA GLY A 230 -10.06 3.41 26.23
C GLY A 230 -9.37 2.03 26.30
N PRO A 231 -8.71 1.68 27.42
CA PRO A 231 -7.87 0.48 27.53
C PRO A 231 -8.57 -0.85 27.19
N GLY A 232 -9.85 -1.01 27.56
CA GLY A 232 -10.61 -2.22 27.25
C GLY A 232 -10.86 -2.40 25.74
N ARG A 233 -11.19 -1.31 25.05
CA ARG A 233 -11.38 -1.32 23.59
C ARG A 233 -10.06 -1.48 22.85
N MET A 234 -8.97 -0.88 23.34
CA MET A 234 -7.62 -1.14 22.80
C MET A 234 -7.25 -2.61 22.84
N PHE A 235 -7.59 -3.35 23.91
CA PHE A 235 -7.35 -4.79 23.98
C PHE A 235 -8.14 -5.57 22.92
N LEU A 236 -9.43 -5.23 22.74
CA LEU A 236 -10.27 -5.84 21.70
C LEU A 236 -9.77 -5.50 20.28
N ASN A 237 -9.37 -4.25 20.05
CA ASN A 237 -8.76 -3.82 18.79
C ASN A 237 -7.44 -4.56 18.52
N ALA A 238 -6.62 -4.81 19.54
CA ALA A 238 -5.39 -5.59 19.40
C ALA A 238 -5.69 -7.04 19.02
N ALA A 239 -6.68 -7.66 19.66
CA ALA A 239 -7.11 -9.02 19.32
C ALA A 239 -7.67 -9.09 17.90
N HIS A 240 -8.51 -8.13 17.50
CA HIS A 240 -9.07 -8.04 16.17
C HIS A 240 -7.99 -7.75 15.11
N THR A 241 -7.01 -6.90 15.42
CA THR A 241 -5.82 -6.66 14.60
C THR A 241 -5.02 -7.95 14.35
N LEU A 242 -4.78 -8.75 15.41
CA LEU A 242 -4.12 -10.04 15.26
C LEU A 242 -4.91 -10.99 14.35
N GLN A 243 -6.24 -10.97 14.45
CA GLN A 243 -7.09 -11.72 13.52
C GLN A 243 -6.92 -11.21 12.08
N ILE A 244 -7.01 -9.91 11.82
CA ILE A 244 -6.85 -9.34 10.47
C ILE A 244 -5.50 -9.71 9.86
N ILE A 245 -4.45 -9.76 10.68
CA ILE A 245 -3.09 -10.03 10.24
C ILE A 245 -2.86 -11.52 9.96
N PHE A 246 -3.62 -12.43 10.61
CA PHE A 246 -3.40 -13.88 10.52
C PHE A 246 -4.59 -14.70 10.01
N SER A 247 -5.74 -14.10 9.71
CA SER A 247 -6.96 -14.75 9.26
C SER A 247 -7.39 -14.32 7.87
N VAL A 248 -7.87 -15.28 7.06
CA VAL A 248 -8.44 -15.02 5.73
C VAL A 248 -9.84 -14.37 5.82
N HIS A 249 -10.55 -14.61 6.94
CA HIS A 249 -11.84 -14.01 7.27
C HIS A 249 -11.75 -13.29 8.63
N ASN A 250 -12.14 -12.03 8.66
CA ASN A 250 -12.13 -11.23 9.88
C ASN A 250 -13.52 -11.24 10.50
N PHE A 251 -13.55 -11.18 11.83
CA PHE A 251 -14.75 -11.13 12.63
C PHE A 251 -14.60 -9.90 13.51
N TYR A 252 -15.48 -8.93 13.38
CA TYR A 252 -15.38 -7.70 14.17
C TYR A 252 -15.80 -7.98 15.60
N PHE A 253 -14.86 -8.39 16.46
CA PHE A 253 -15.13 -8.76 17.86
C PHE A 253 -15.77 -7.63 18.68
N VAL A 254 -15.49 -6.38 18.31
CA VAL A 254 -15.99 -5.18 19.00
C VAL A 254 -17.48 -5.00 18.75
N ASP A 255 -17.95 -5.31 17.54
CA ASP A 255 -19.38 -5.34 17.19
C ASP A 255 -19.67 -6.42 16.13
N PRO A 256 -20.02 -7.65 16.56
CA PRO A 256 -20.29 -8.75 15.64
C PRO A 256 -21.33 -8.47 14.56
N ALA A 257 -22.27 -7.54 14.80
CA ALA A 257 -23.29 -7.17 13.82
C ALA A 257 -22.73 -6.40 12.63
N LEU A 258 -21.57 -5.77 12.80
CA LEU A 258 -20.82 -5.10 11.73
C LEU A 258 -19.86 -6.04 11.00
N THR A 259 -19.82 -7.33 11.38
CA THR A 259 -19.02 -8.33 10.64
C THR A 259 -19.60 -8.49 9.24
N GLY A 260 -18.97 -7.88 8.26
CA GLY A 260 -19.47 -7.73 6.89
C GLY A 260 -18.60 -8.43 5.85
N GLN A 261 -19.04 -8.45 4.59
CA GLN A 261 -18.22 -9.00 3.50
C GLN A 261 -16.92 -8.21 3.26
N GLY A 262 -16.81 -6.98 3.77
CA GLY A 262 -15.60 -6.15 3.73
C GLY A 262 -14.49 -6.62 4.69
N ASP A 263 -14.78 -7.57 5.58
CA ASP A 263 -13.84 -8.12 6.56
C ASP A 263 -12.95 -9.23 6.00
N MET A 264 -12.71 -9.24 4.68
CA MET A 264 -11.80 -10.22 4.09
C MET A 264 -10.36 -9.71 4.13
N MET A 265 -9.41 -10.64 4.25
CA MET A 265 -8.01 -10.27 4.40
C MET A 265 -7.51 -9.53 3.16
N HIS A 266 -7.22 -8.23 3.32
CA HIS A 266 -6.55 -7.42 2.30
C HIS A 266 -5.04 -7.70 2.22
N THR A 267 -4.54 -8.75 2.89
CA THR A 267 -3.17 -9.27 2.80
C THR A 267 -3.17 -10.81 2.85
N THR A 268 -2.02 -11.47 2.70
CA THR A 268 -1.88 -12.91 2.97
C THR A 268 -1.19 -13.13 4.33
N PRO A 269 -1.70 -14.02 5.20
CA PRO A 269 -1.07 -14.32 6.50
C PRO A 269 0.36 -14.81 6.33
N VAL A 270 0.64 -15.47 5.20
CA VAL A 270 1.94 -16.05 4.87
C VAL A 270 2.99 -14.95 4.73
N LEU A 271 2.68 -13.83 4.05
CA LEU A 271 3.64 -12.74 3.93
C LEU A 271 3.92 -12.07 5.28
N VAL A 272 2.91 -11.93 6.14
CA VAL A 272 3.12 -11.40 7.49
C VAL A 272 4.02 -12.33 8.30
N PHE A 273 3.72 -13.64 8.30
CA PHE A 273 4.53 -14.63 8.98
C PHE A 273 6.00 -14.63 8.50
N LEU A 274 6.21 -14.64 7.18
CA LEU A 274 7.55 -14.60 6.60
C LEU A 274 8.28 -13.28 6.93
N GLY A 275 7.55 -12.15 6.94
CA GLY A 275 8.07 -10.86 7.34
C GLY A 275 8.55 -10.86 8.80
N LEU A 276 7.70 -11.33 9.71
CA LEU A 276 8.04 -11.48 11.13
C LEU A 276 9.25 -12.41 11.32
N TYR A 277 9.26 -13.55 10.64
CA TYR A 277 10.40 -14.48 10.66
C TYR A 277 11.71 -13.80 10.24
N ALA A 278 11.67 -12.99 9.19
CA ALA A 278 12.83 -12.23 8.74
C ALA A 278 13.30 -11.21 9.78
N LEU A 279 12.36 -10.52 10.44
CA LEU A 279 12.64 -9.50 11.46
C LEU A 279 13.17 -10.11 12.76
N PHE A 280 12.75 -11.32 13.13
CA PHE A 280 13.30 -12.06 14.27
C PHE A 280 14.67 -12.69 13.99
N GLN A 281 15.00 -12.93 12.72
CA GLN A 281 16.32 -13.45 12.31
C GLN A 281 17.06 -12.49 11.36
N PRO A 282 17.30 -11.23 11.77
CA PRO A 282 17.74 -10.18 10.85
C PRO A 282 19.11 -10.48 10.25
N LYS A 283 20.02 -11.09 11.03
CA LYS A 283 21.37 -11.49 10.59
C LYS A 283 21.34 -12.54 9.48
N HIS A 284 20.28 -13.36 9.43
CA HIS A 284 20.15 -14.37 8.40
C HIS A 284 19.65 -13.75 7.10
N PHE A 285 18.73 -12.78 7.13
CA PHE A 285 18.04 -12.32 5.92
C PHE A 285 18.52 -10.98 5.38
N PHE A 286 19.04 -10.08 6.24
CA PHE A 286 19.39 -8.72 5.85
C PHE A 286 20.90 -8.48 5.94
N THR A 287 21.42 -7.80 4.93
CA THR A 287 22.82 -7.36 4.89
C THR A 287 23.02 -6.06 5.68
N GLU A 288 22.08 -5.13 5.57
CA GLU A 288 22.13 -3.83 6.24
C GLU A 288 21.54 -3.93 7.65
N ARG A 289 22.32 -3.57 8.69
CA ARG A 289 21.91 -3.76 10.10
C ARG A 289 20.72 -2.90 10.52
N GLY A 290 20.55 -1.71 9.92
CA GLY A 290 19.51 -0.75 10.33
C GLY A 290 18.15 -0.96 9.65
N LEU A 291 18.13 -1.55 8.45
CA LEU A 291 16.90 -1.76 7.68
C LEU A 291 15.87 -2.63 8.42
N PRO A 292 16.21 -3.78 9.03
CA PRO A 292 15.24 -4.59 9.79
C PRO A 292 14.57 -3.81 10.91
N LEU A 293 15.34 -3.01 11.66
CA LEU A 293 14.80 -2.20 12.75
C LEU A 293 13.83 -1.14 12.22
N ALA A 294 14.17 -0.47 11.11
CA ALA A 294 13.28 0.51 10.49
C ALA A 294 11.96 -0.12 10.01
N LEU A 295 12.02 -1.32 9.39
CA LEU A 295 10.84 -2.07 8.97
C LEU A 295 10.00 -2.52 10.18
N LEU A 296 10.64 -3.01 11.25
CA LEU A 296 9.95 -3.43 12.47
C LEU A 296 9.25 -2.26 13.15
N LEU A 297 9.94 -1.15 13.37
CA LEU A 297 9.37 0.05 13.99
C LEU A 297 8.24 0.62 13.13
N GLY A 298 8.41 0.66 11.81
CA GLY A 298 7.35 1.09 10.90
C GLY A 298 6.12 0.17 10.95
N SER A 299 6.34 -1.14 11.03
CA SER A 299 5.25 -2.12 11.18
C SER A 299 4.49 -1.93 12.50
N VAL A 300 5.23 -1.80 13.62
CA VAL A 300 4.66 -1.58 14.96
C VAL A 300 3.90 -0.25 15.02
N MET A 301 4.43 0.82 14.43
CA MET A 301 3.73 2.10 14.36
C MET A 301 2.45 2.01 13.52
N GLY A 302 2.53 1.46 12.31
CA GLY A 302 1.37 1.38 11.41
C GLY A 302 0.24 0.52 11.96
N ILE A 303 0.58 -0.62 12.58
CA ILE A 303 -0.40 -1.52 13.20
C ILE A 303 -0.89 -0.96 14.55
N GLY A 304 0.04 -0.49 15.39
CA GLY A 304 -0.27 -0.04 16.75
C GLY A 304 -1.07 1.26 16.80
N LEU A 305 -0.91 2.16 15.83
CA LEU A 305 -1.75 3.36 15.72
C LEU A 305 -3.23 3.01 15.56
N ASN A 306 -3.55 1.96 14.79
CA ASN A 306 -4.93 1.55 14.58
C ASN A 306 -5.56 0.97 15.86
N VAL A 307 -4.77 0.24 16.65
CA VAL A 307 -5.22 -0.32 17.94
C VAL A 307 -5.71 0.77 18.90
N ALA A 308 -5.09 1.94 18.86
CA ALA A 308 -5.41 3.07 19.74
C ALA A 308 -6.67 3.85 19.34
N LEU A 309 -7.28 3.58 18.17
CA LEU A 309 -8.45 4.31 17.70
C LEU A 309 -9.74 3.70 18.23
N ASP A 310 -10.78 4.53 18.37
CA ASP A 310 -12.12 4.08 18.70
C ASP A 310 -12.71 3.30 17.51
N HIS A 311 -12.74 3.91 16.32
CA HIS A 311 -13.07 3.21 15.08
C HIS A 311 -11.82 2.60 14.44
N MET A 312 -11.83 1.27 14.27
CA MET A 312 -10.72 0.53 13.67
C MET A 312 -11.10 0.11 12.26
N ASP A 313 -10.23 0.42 11.29
CA ASP A 313 -10.39 0.08 9.87
C ASP A 313 -9.12 -0.65 9.40
N ASP A 314 -9.24 -1.71 8.63
CA ASP A 314 -8.09 -2.50 8.19
C ASP A 314 -7.19 -1.75 7.20
N PHE A 315 -7.74 -0.82 6.41
CA PHE A 315 -6.98 0.09 5.54
C PHE A 315 -6.00 0.96 6.33
N TYR A 316 -6.28 1.22 7.61
CA TYR A 316 -5.39 2.02 8.46
C TYR A 316 -4.10 1.29 8.82
N MET A 317 -4.08 -0.06 8.76
CA MET A 317 -2.88 -0.86 9.02
C MET A 317 -1.98 -1.03 7.80
N GLN A 318 -2.42 -0.58 6.62
CA GLN A 318 -1.85 -0.96 5.34
C GLN A 318 -0.36 -0.60 5.22
N THR A 319 0.07 0.58 5.69
CA THR A 319 1.51 0.94 5.71
C THR A 319 2.32 -0.01 6.60
N GLY A 320 1.77 -0.42 7.76
CA GLY A 320 2.42 -1.39 8.63
C GLY A 320 2.54 -2.77 7.97
N ILE A 321 1.49 -3.21 7.28
CA ILE A 321 1.48 -4.45 6.51
C ILE A 321 2.51 -4.42 5.37
N TYR A 322 2.70 -3.29 4.68
CA TYR A 322 3.74 -3.16 3.66
C TYR A 322 5.14 -3.34 4.19
N PHE A 323 5.43 -2.88 5.41
CA PHE A 323 6.71 -3.15 6.04
C PHE A 323 6.94 -4.63 6.29
N MET A 324 5.90 -5.37 6.71
CA MET A 324 5.96 -6.83 6.84
C MET A 324 6.18 -7.50 5.48
N MET A 325 5.47 -7.07 4.42
CA MET A 325 5.67 -7.62 3.07
C MET A 325 7.08 -7.35 2.54
N LEU A 326 7.60 -6.13 2.71
CA LEU A 326 8.97 -5.79 2.33
C LEU A 326 9.98 -6.64 3.12
N ALA A 327 9.72 -6.89 4.41
CA ALA A 327 10.55 -7.76 5.22
C ALA A 327 10.50 -9.24 4.79
N ALA A 328 9.42 -9.68 4.16
CA ALA A 328 9.28 -11.06 3.65
C ALA A 328 10.10 -11.31 2.37
N LEU A 329 10.40 -10.27 1.57
CA LEU A 329 11.07 -10.43 0.27
C LEU A 329 12.44 -11.14 0.36
N PRO A 330 13.34 -10.81 1.30
CA PRO A 330 14.59 -11.55 1.47
C PRO A 330 14.38 -13.04 1.80
N VAL A 331 13.30 -13.39 2.52
CA VAL A 331 12.96 -14.79 2.81
C VAL A 331 12.56 -15.50 1.53
N LEU A 332 11.65 -14.91 0.74
CA LEU A 332 11.23 -15.47 -0.56
C LEU A 332 12.41 -15.65 -1.51
N LYS A 333 13.42 -14.78 -1.44
CA LYS A 333 14.63 -14.92 -2.25
C LYS A 333 15.49 -16.10 -1.82
N LYS A 334 15.64 -16.32 -0.51
CA LYS A 334 16.45 -17.40 0.05
C LYS A 334 15.75 -18.75 0.03
N GLN A 335 14.42 -18.73 0.15
CA GLN A 335 13.56 -19.90 0.26
C GLN A 335 12.45 -19.80 -0.79
N PRO A 336 12.77 -20.01 -2.09
CA PRO A 336 11.84 -19.77 -3.20
C PRO A 336 10.60 -20.67 -3.20
N LEU A 337 10.59 -21.78 -2.46
CA LEU A 337 9.40 -22.64 -2.34
C LEU A 337 8.22 -21.98 -1.62
N TRP A 338 8.46 -20.89 -0.88
CA TRP A 338 7.37 -20.09 -0.35
C TRP A 338 6.63 -19.28 -1.42
N ILE A 339 7.23 -19.06 -2.59
CA ILE A 339 6.63 -18.27 -3.67
C ILE A 339 5.32 -18.89 -4.16
N PRO A 340 5.24 -20.19 -4.53
CA PRO A 340 3.97 -20.82 -4.88
C PRO A 340 2.89 -20.69 -3.80
N ILE A 341 3.28 -20.85 -2.52
CA ILE A 341 2.33 -20.77 -1.39
C ILE A 341 1.76 -19.36 -1.28
N VAL A 342 2.63 -18.33 -1.35
CA VAL A 342 2.20 -16.93 -1.37
C VAL A 342 1.30 -16.66 -2.57
N LEU A 343 1.69 -17.09 -3.78
CA LEU A 343 0.88 -16.90 -4.99
C LEU A 343 -0.51 -17.51 -4.83
N VAL A 344 -0.63 -18.75 -4.36
CA VAL A 344 -1.94 -19.39 -4.14
C VAL A 344 -2.81 -18.57 -3.19
N THR A 345 -2.25 -18.07 -2.08
CA THR A 345 -3.02 -17.22 -1.14
C THR A 345 -3.49 -15.90 -1.76
N LEU A 346 -2.71 -15.31 -2.66
CA LEU A 346 -3.08 -14.07 -3.35
C LEU A 346 -4.13 -14.31 -4.45
N HIS A 347 -4.11 -15.48 -5.10
CA HIS A 347 -5.17 -15.87 -6.05
C HIS A 347 -6.54 -15.98 -5.37
N PHE A 348 -6.58 -16.47 -4.12
CA PHE A 348 -7.82 -16.47 -3.34
C PHE A 348 -8.36 -15.05 -3.16
N GLN A 349 -7.52 -14.02 -2.98
CA GLN A 349 -8.00 -12.64 -2.89
C GLN A 349 -8.69 -12.16 -4.18
N TRP A 350 -8.16 -12.53 -5.35
CA TRP A 350 -8.81 -12.26 -6.65
C TRP A 350 -10.16 -12.93 -6.78
N MET A 351 -10.25 -14.21 -6.39
CA MET A 351 -11.51 -14.94 -6.38
C MET A 351 -12.52 -14.28 -5.42
N TYR A 352 -12.11 -13.93 -4.21
CA TYR A 352 -12.98 -13.28 -3.23
C TYR A 352 -13.46 -11.90 -3.68
N PHE A 353 -12.56 -11.07 -4.21
CA PHE A 353 -12.94 -9.77 -4.77
C PHE A 353 -13.97 -9.93 -5.89
N TYR A 354 -13.78 -10.91 -6.78
CA TYR A 354 -14.73 -11.22 -7.84
C TYR A 354 -16.10 -11.66 -7.30
N LEU A 355 -16.12 -12.56 -6.32
CA LEU A 355 -17.37 -13.05 -5.73
C LEU A 355 -18.15 -11.93 -5.01
N GLN A 356 -17.44 -11.02 -4.36
CA GLN A 356 -18.04 -9.91 -3.61
C GLN A 356 -18.48 -8.75 -4.50
N HIS A 357 -17.64 -8.38 -5.48
CA HIS A 357 -17.80 -7.14 -6.24
C HIS A 357 -18.07 -7.35 -7.73
N GLY A 358 -18.06 -8.60 -8.21
CA GLY A 358 -18.18 -8.94 -9.63
C GLY A 358 -19.46 -8.42 -10.26
N ALA A 359 -20.60 -8.55 -9.59
CA ALA A 359 -21.86 -8.02 -10.07
C ALA A 359 -21.89 -6.48 -10.07
N VAL A 360 -21.36 -5.84 -9.02
CA VAL A 360 -21.38 -4.38 -8.86
C VAL A 360 -20.53 -3.69 -9.92
N PHE A 361 -19.31 -4.18 -10.16
CA PHE A 361 -18.38 -3.59 -11.12
C PHE A 361 -18.42 -4.25 -12.50
N GLN A 362 -19.38 -5.14 -12.75
CA GLN A 362 -19.52 -5.90 -13.99
C GLN A 362 -18.22 -6.61 -14.40
N LEU A 363 -17.53 -7.23 -13.44
CA LEU A 363 -16.25 -7.88 -13.69
C LEU A 363 -16.46 -9.09 -14.61
N GLY A 364 -15.78 -9.08 -15.76
CA GLY A 364 -15.76 -10.18 -16.72
C GLY A 364 -14.47 -11.00 -16.66
N PRO A 365 -14.26 -11.93 -17.61
CA PRO A 365 -13.05 -12.74 -17.70
C PRO A 365 -11.75 -11.91 -17.79
N LEU A 366 -11.82 -10.70 -18.34
CA LEU A 366 -10.68 -9.79 -18.46
C LEU A 366 -10.12 -9.34 -17.10
N PHE A 367 -10.93 -9.37 -16.04
CA PHE A 367 -10.48 -9.13 -14.67
C PHE A 367 -9.33 -10.10 -14.31
N PHE A 368 -9.47 -11.39 -14.64
CA PHE A 368 -8.49 -12.41 -14.30
C PHE A 368 -7.21 -12.41 -15.17
N LEU A 369 -7.02 -11.43 -16.07
CA LEU A 369 -5.80 -11.32 -16.86
C LEU A 369 -4.56 -11.07 -15.99
N VAL A 370 -4.69 -10.34 -14.88
CA VAL A 370 -3.57 -10.10 -13.96
C VAL A 370 -3.05 -11.40 -13.36
N PRO A 371 -3.86 -12.21 -12.64
CA PRO A 371 -3.40 -13.49 -12.11
C PRO A 371 -2.93 -14.46 -13.21
N ALA A 372 -3.68 -14.58 -14.31
CA ALA A 372 -3.28 -15.45 -15.42
C ALA A 372 -1.92 -15.08 -16.01
N THR A 373 -1.61 -13.79 -16.14
CA THR A 373 -0.30 -13.32 -16.64
C THR A 373 0.83 -13.66 -15.67
N VAL A 374 0.58 -13.52 -14.36
CA VAL A 374 1.56 -13.90 -13.34
C VAL A 374 1.84 -15.40 -13.41
N ASP A 375 0.81 -16.23 -13.52
CA ASP A 375 0.95 -17.69 -13.60
C ASP A 375 1.73 -18.13 -14.85
N VAL A 376 1.41 -17.56 -16.01
CA VAL A 376 2.12 -17.87 -17.27
C VAL A 376 3.60 -17.48 -17.15
N VAL A 377 3.90 -16.27 -16.67
CA VAL A 377 5.28 -15.82 -16.52
C VAL A 377 6.02 -16.64 -15.46
N PHE A 378 5.37 -17.00 -14.37
CA PHE A 378 5.94 -17.85 -13.33
C PHE A 378 6.23 -19.26 -13.85
N ALA A 379 5.30 -19.86 -14.60
CA ALA A 379 5.49 -21.16 -15.24
C ALA A 379 6.66 -21.13 -16.23
N ILE A 380 6.76 -20.10 -17.08
CA ILE A 380 7.90 -19.89 -17.98
C ILE A 380 9.19 -19.78 -17.17
N TRP A 381 9.19 -19.01 -16.08
CA TRP A 381 10.37 -18.87 -15.21
C TRP A 381 10.79 -20.22 -14.61
N CYS A 382 9.84 -21.02 -14.12
CA CYS A 382 10.11 -22.36 -13.60
C CYS A 382 10.70 -23.29 -14.66
N VAL A 383 10.18 -23.28 -15.89
CA VAL A 383 10.69 -24.10 -17.00
C VAL A 383 12.12 -23.69 -17.36
N VAL A 384 12.39 -22.39 -17.47
CA VAL A 384 13.72 -21.86 -17.79
C VAL A 384 14.75 -22.18 -16.69
N HIS A 385 14.32 -22.19 -15.42
CA HIS A 385 15.20 -22.43 -14.27
C HIS A 385 15.07 -23.83 -13.66
N ARG A 386 14.51 -24.80 -14.41
CA ARG A 386 14.16 -26.14 -13.91
C ARG A 386 15.32 -26.88 -13.25
N GLU A 387 16.53 -26.75 -13.79
CA GLU A 387 17.72 -27.45 -13.26
C GLU A 387 18.12 -26.90 -11.90
N ASN A 388 18.10 -25.58 -11.74
CA ASN A 388 18.39 -24.92 -10.47
C ASN A 388 17.33 -25.28 -9.42
N ILE A 389 16.05 -25.30 -9.81
CA ILE A 389 14.94 -25.68 -8.94
C ILE A 389 15.09 -27.14 -8.49
N TRP A 390 15.38 -28.04 -9.42
CA TRP A 390 15.55 -29.47 -9.14
C TRP A 390 16.74 -29.73 -8.20
N GLN A 391 17.88 -29.08 -8.45
CA GLN A 391 19.04 -29.16 -7.56
C GLN A 391 18.71 -28.64 -6.15
N TRP A 392 17.97 -27.54 -6.05
CA TRP A 392 17.53 -26.99 -4.77
C TRP A 392 16.61 -27.96 -4.02
N CYS A 393 15.59 -28.51 -4.69
CA CYS A 393 14.69 -29.49 -4.08
C CYS A 393 15.44 -30.74 -3.59
N ARG A 394 16.40 -31.25 -4.36
CA ARG A 394 17.26 -32.37 -3.91
C ARG A 394 18.12 -32.00 -2.71
N ALA A 395 18.72 -30.81 -2.69
CA ALA A 395 19.55 -30.38 -1.57
C ALA A 395 18.75 -30.19 -0.27
N THR A 396 17.50 -29.75 -0.38
CA THR A 396 16.65 -29.46 0.79
C THR A 396 15.86 -30.68 1.28
N TYR A 397 15.37 -31.55 0.38
CA TYR A 397 14.47 -32.66 0.71
C TYR A 397 14.99 -34.04 0.30
N GLY A 398 16.14 -34.12 -0.38
CA GLY A 398 16.72 -35.38 -0.84
C GLY A 398 17.44 -36.17 0.26
N LYS A 399 16.75 -36.42 1.38
CA LYS A 399 17.07 -37.49 2.32
C LYS A 399 15.97 -38.53 2.32
#